data_AF-A0A2V9BYX5-F1
#
_entry.id   AF-A0A2V9BYX5-F1
#
_cell.length_a   1.000
_cell.length_b   1.000
_cell.length_c   1.000
_cell.angle_alpha   90.00
_cell.angle_beta   90.00
_cell.angle_gamma   90.00
#
_symmetry.space_group_name_H-M   'P 1'
#
loop_
_entity.id
_entity.type
_entity.pdbx_description
1 polymer ?
#
loop_
_entity_poly.entity_id
_entity_poly.type
_entity_poly.pdbx_seq_one_letter_code
_entity_poly.pdbx_strand_id
1 'polypeptide(L)'
;MATQFLKARQTKYAAYAAIYIVAIVAIVSTANILADRYNKSYDATANKRYSLSDQTVKIVKQLKQDATITYFDQPRGFAHAKDQLELYSNLSPKVHVKYVDADKDVMVTRAAGVKRPGTAIVQIGDKKEEAKSVTEEGITGAFIRDLKTTTRTVCFTTGSGEHQIDDANRDGYSQLRDLLGKDEYSTRSISLLQKAEVPGDCTVLVVGGPSGDYQQP
;
A
#
# COMPACT_ATOMS: atom_id res chain seq x y z
N MET A 1 0.93 79.30 16.16
CA MET A 1 2.34 79.23 15.70
C MET A 1 2.60 77.82 15.21
N ALA A 2 2.13 77.51 14.00
CA ALA A 2 2.94 77.53 12.79
C ALA A 2 4.02 76.43 12.81
N THR A 3 3.56 75.24 12.45
CA THR A 3 4.33 74.07 12.02
C THR A 3 5.33 74.44 10.93
N GLN A 4 6.56 74.79 11.33
CA GLN A 4 7.69 75.09 10.43
C GLN A 4 8.91 74.18 10.68
N PHE A 5 8.69 72.88 10.85
CA PHE A 5 9.81 71.91 10.91
C PHE A 5 9.81 70.86 9.81
N LEU A 6 8.99 71.07 8.76
CA LEU A 6 9.06 70.29 7.52
C LEU A 6 10.14 70.87 6.58
N LYS A 7 11.42 70.57 6.89
CA LYS A 7 12.52 70.70 5.91
C LYS A 7 12.41 69.56 4.90
N ALA A 8 12.04 69.92 3.66
CA ALA A 8 11.38 69.13 2.62
C ALA A 8 12.16 67.96 1.96
N ARG A 9 13.13 67.33 2.64
CA ARG A 9 13.82 66.13 2.11
C ARG A 9 13.79 64.94 3.08
N GLN A 10 14.11 65.12 4.36
CA GLN A 10 14.24 64.01 5.31
C GLN A 10 12.91 63.32 5.67
N THR A 11 11.79 64.04 5.68
CA THR A 11 10.47 63.43 5.98
C THR A 11 9.93 62.56 4.84
N LYS A 12 10.31 62.86 3.59
CA LYS A 12 9.97 62.01 2.44
C LYS A 12 10.73 60.68 2.51
N TYR A 13 12.01 60.71 2.86
CA TYR A 13 12.80 59.49 3.05
C TYR A 13 12.32 58.66 4.25
N ALA A 14 11.92 59.30 5.35
CA ALA A 14 11.32 58.61 6.49
C ALA A 14 9.97 57.96 6.15
N ALA A 15 9.12 58.65 5.38
CA ALA A 15 7.85 58.11 4.90
C ALA A 15 8.07 56.91 3.95
N TYR A 16 9.01 57.01 3.01
CA TYR A 16 9.35 55.88 2.14
C TYR A 16 9.93 54.71 2.94
N ALA A 17 10.81 54.96 3.91
CA ALA A 17 11.36 53.91 4.77
C ALA A 17 10.25 53.21 5.59
N ALA A 18 9.29 53.95 6.15
CA ALA A 18 8.17 53.37 6.88
C ALA A 18 7.28 52.49 5.98
N ILE A 19 6.99 52.94 4.76
CA ILE A 19 6.21 52.16 3.77
C ILE A 19 6.97 50.88 3.39
N TYR A 20 8.29 50.95 3.16
CA TYR A 20 9.12 49.79 2.87
C TYR A 20 9.13 48.78 4.02
N ILE A 21 9.25 49.24 5.27
CA ILE A 21 9.22 48.37 6.44
C ILE A 21 7.87 47.66 6.54
N VAL A 22 6.76 48.37 6.38
CA VAL A 22 5.42 47.76 6.40
C VAL A 22 5.24 46.75 5.28
N ALA A 23 5.72 47.06 4.07
CA ALA A 23 5.65 46.14 2.93
C ALA A 23 6.46 44.85 3.19
N ILE A 24 7.68 44.98 3.73
CA ILE A 24 8.52 43.82 4.09
C ILE A 24 7.84 42.97 5.16
N VAL A 25 7.31 43.59 6.22
CA VAL A 25 6.59 42.85 7.27
C VAL A 25 5.37 42.13 6.70
N ALA A 26 4.58 42.79 5.85
CA ALA A 26 3.43 42.15 5.20
C ALA A 26 3.83 40.95 4.33
N ILE A 27 4.93 41.06 3.58
CA ILE A 27 5.47 39.95 2.77
C ILE A 27 5.93 38.81 3.68
N VAL A 28 6.69 39.09 4.74
CA VAL A 28 7.19 38.06 5.67
C VAL A 28 6.05 37.38 6.41
N SER A 29 5.06 38.13 6.91
CA SER A 29 3.88 37.55 7.56
C SER A 29 3.06 36.70 6.61
N THR A 30 2.85 37.16 5.37
CA THR A 30 2.13 36.38 4.35
C THR A 30 2.89 35.11 3.99
N ALA A 31 4.20 35.20 3.78
CA ALA A 31 5.06 34.04 3.51
C ALA A 31 5.05 33.04 4.67
N ASN A 32 5.05 33.51 5.92
CA ASN A 32 4.99 32.64 7.10
C ASN A 32 3.63 31.95 7.22
N ILE A 33 2.53 32.68 7.02
CA ILE A 33 1.17 32.10 7.00
C ILE A 33 1.03 31.08 5.86
N LEU A 34 1.57 31.37 4.67
CA LEU A 34 1.54 30.41 3.57
C LEU A 34 2.45 29.20 3.85
N ALA A 35 3.61 29.38 4.47
CA ALA A 35 4.50 28.28 4.84
C ALA A 35 3.87 27.36 5.90
N ASP A 36 3.19 27.92 6.90
CA ASP A 36 2.49 27.19 7.95
C ASP A 36 1.25 26.45 7.40
N ARG A 37 0.49 27.10 6.49
CA ARG A 37 -0.77 26.54 5.96
C ARG A 37 -0.58 25.63 4.73
N TYR A 38 0.49 25.80 3.97
CA TYR A 38 0.85 24.98 2.80
C TYR A 38 2.20 24.29 3.02
N ASN A 39 2.27 23.40 4.00
CA ASN A 39 3.41 22.51 4.18
C ASN A 39 3.44 21.43 3.07
N LYS A 40 3.76 21.84 1.85
CA LYS A 40 4.03 20.90 0.75
C LYS A 40 5.51 20.54 0.80
N SER A 41 5.86 19.61 1.68
CA SER A 41 7.23 19.15 1.86
C SER A 41 7.71 18.47 0.58
N TYR A 42 8.63 19.13 -0.14
CA TYR A 42 9.29 18.56 -1.32
C TYR A 42 10.69 18.11 -0.89
N ASP A 43 10.87 16.80 -0.70
CA ASP A 43 12.13 16.20 -0.31
C ASP A 43 13.11 16.21 -1.51
N ALA A 44 14.02 17.18 -1.52
CA ALA A 44 15.08 17.33 -2.52
C ALA A 44 16.36 16.55 -2.17
N THR A 45 16.29 15.60 -1.23
CA THR A 45 17.42 14.74 -0.89
C THR A 45 17.47 13.56 -1.86
N ALA A 46 18.65 13.28 -2.45
CA ALA A 46 18.85 12.23 -3.46
C ALA A 46 18.42 10.81 -3.01
N ASN A 47 18.19 10.60 -1.71
CA ASN A 47 17.84 9.31 -1.10
C ASN A 47 16.37 9.17 -0.65
N LYS A 48 15.48 10.15 -0.88
CA LYS A 48 14.01 10.02 -0.66
C LYS A 48 13.63 9.34 0.68
N ARG A 49 14.41 9.56 1.75
CA ARG A 49 14.38 8.71 2.97
C ARG A 49 13.10 8.86 3.79
N TYR A 50 12.32 9.90 3.52
CA TYR A 50 11.04 10.20 4.17
C TYR A 50 9.86 10.21 3.17
N SER A 51 10.05 9.63 2.00
CA SER A 51 9.03 9.58 0.96
C SER A 51 8.87 8.15 0.44
N LEU A 52 7.62 7.75 0.24
CA LEU A 52 7.31 6.46 -0.38
C LEU A 52 7.79 6.44 -1.83
N SER A 53 8.14 5.25 -2.32
CA SER A 53 8.58 5.06 -3.69
C SER A 53 7.50 5.47 -4.70
N ASP A 54 7.93 5.85 -5.91
CA ASP A 54 7.01 6.28 -6.97
C ASP A 54 6.03 5.15 -7.36
N GLN A 55 6.39 3.89 -7.12
CA GLN A 55 5.51 2.73 -7.30
C GLN A 55 4.39 2.70 -6.25
N THR A 56 4.74 2.84 -4.97
CA THR A 56 3.75 2.92 -3.87
C THR A 56 2.79 4.09 -4.08
N VAL A 57 3.30 5.25 -4.49
CA VAL A 57 2.48 6.42 -4.78
C VAL A 57 1.44 6.14 -5.86
N LYS A 58 1.82 5.44 -6.94
CA LYS A 58 0.87 5.07 -8.01
C LYS A 58 -0.21 4.13 -7.51
N ILE A 59 0.16 3.10 -6.74
CA ILE A 59 -0.77 2.11 -6.19
C ILE A 59 -1.81 2.79 -5.30
N VAL A 60 -1.35 3.58 -4.33
CA VAL A 60 -2.21 4.24 -3.34
C VAL A 60 -3.12 5.30 -3.98
N LYS A 61 -2.64 6.04 -4.98
CA LYS A 61 -3.46 7.04 -5.69
C LYS A 61 -4.50 6.43 -6.62
N GLN A 62 -4.24 5.23 -7.15
CA GLN A 62 -5.16 4.54 -8.07
C GLN A 62 -6.21 3.68 -7.34
N LEU A 63 -6.25 3.74 -5.99
CA LEU A 63 -7.25 3.05 -5.19
C LEU A 63 -8.67 3.45 -5.61
N LYS A 64 -9.45 2.46 -6.01
CA LYS A 64 -10.87 2.64 -6.35
C LYS A 64 -11.75 2.65 -5.10
N GLN A 65 -11.44 1.78 -4.15
CA GLN A 65 -12.13 1.61 -2.87
C GLN A 65 -11.32 2.21 -1.72
N ASP A 66 -11.97 2.41 -0.58
CA ASP A 66 -11.31 2.87 0.65
C ASP A 66 -10.47 1.74 1.23
N ALA A 67 -9.28 2.10 1.72
CA ALA A 67 -8.32 1.21 2.32
C ALA A 67 -8.12 1.57 3.79
N THR A 68 -8.17 0.60 4.68
CA THR A 68 -7.88 0.78 6.10
C THR A 68 -6.64 -0.03 6.48
N ILE A 69 -5.62 0.65 7.02
CA ILE A 69 -4.46 0.02 7.63
C ILE A 69 -4.69 -0.02 9.14
N THR A 70 -4.85 -1.20 9.72
CA THR A 70 -5.01 -1.39 11.17
C THR A 70 -3.72 -1.95 11.76
N TYR A 71 -3.07 -1.20 12.64
CA TYR A 71 -1.86 -1.61 13.32
C TYR A 71 -2.17 -2.09 14.74
N PHE A 72 -1.79 -3.33 15.03
CA PHE A 72 -2.00 -4.00 16.30
C PHE A 72 -0.68 -4.06 17.06
N ASP A 73 -0.57 -3.26 18.10
CA ASP A 73 0.63 -3.22 18.94
C ASP A 73 0.31 -2.64 20.32
N GLN A 74 1.31 -2.52 21.18
CA GLN A 74 1.25 -1.79 22.42
C GLN A 74 1.41 -0.28 22.17
N PRO A 75 0.92 0.60 23.06
CA PRO A 75 1.04 2.06 22.91
C PRO A 75 2.46 2.57 22.65
N ARG A 76 3.49 1.89 23.15
CA ARG A 76 4.90 2.24 22.92
C ARG A 76 5.35 1.98 21.47
N GLY A 77 4.83 0.94 20.83
CA GLY A 77 5.20 0.57 19.46
C GLY A 77 4.52 1.42 18.38
N PHE A 78 3.39 2.06 18.72
CA PHE A 78 2.68 2.93 17.78
C PHE A 78 3.53 4.06 17.23
N ALA A 79 4.40 4.67 18.05
CA ALA A 79 5.24 5.78 17.60
C ALA A 79 6.15 5.39 16.42
N HIS A 80 6.71 4.16 16.45
CA HIS A 80 7.59 3.67 15.40
C HIS A 80 6.83 3.40 14.09
N ALA A 81 5.61 2.89 14.18
CA ALA A 81 4.78 2.63 13.00
C ALA A 81 4.12 3.91 12.45
N LYS A 82 3.91 4.92 13.32
CA LYS A 82 3.17 6.13 12.99
C LYS A 82 3.76 6.87 11.80
N ASP A 83 5.05 7.16 11.85
CA ASP A 83 5.74 7.90 10.79
C ASP A 83 5.59 7.19 9.43
N GLN A 84 5.70 5.87 9.39
CA GLN A 84 5.57 5.10 8.15
C GLN A 84 4.13 5.04 7.65
N LEU A 85 3.16 4.81 8.53
CA LEU A 85 1.76 4.61 8.15
C LEU A 85 1.08 5.94 7.79
N GLU A 86 1.43 7.04 8.44
CA GLU A 86 0.89 8.37 8.12
C GLU A 86 1.30 8.83 6.71
N LEU A 87 2.44 8.39 6.19
CA LEU A 87 2.80 8.64 4.79
C LEU A 87 1.73 8.11 3.83
N TYR A 88 1.10 6.98 4.13
CA TYR A 88 0.05 6.42 3.27
C TYR A 88 -1.26 7.21 3.36
N SER A 89 -1.70 7.61 4.56
CA SER A 89 -2.90 8.46 4.70
C SER A 89 -2.71 9.84 4.07
N ASN A 90 -1.49 10.37 4.10
CA ASN A 90 -1.17 11.66 3.48
C ASN A 90 -1.13 11.58 1.94
N LEU A 91 -0.90 10.40 1.36
CA LEU A 91 -0.89 10.22 -0.10
C LEU A 91 -2.27 10.21 -0.74
N SER A 92 -3.29 9.72 -0.04
CA SER A 92 -4.64 9.57 -0.57
C SER A 92 -5.69 9.68 0.53
N PRO A 93 -6.77 10.47 0.35
CA PRO A 93 -7.85 10.59 1.33
C PRO A 93 -8.63 9.29 1.53
N LYS A 94 -8.46 8.30 0.65
CA LYS A 94 -9.07 6.97 0.73
C LYS A 94 -8.33 6.01 1.68
N VAL A 95 -7.15 6.40 2.17
CA VAL A 95 -6.38 5.57 3.09
C VAL A 95 -6.58 6.04 4.52
N HIS A 96 -7.08 5.16 5.36
CA HIS A 96 -7.30 5.39 6.77
C HIS A 96 -6.36 4.53 7.60
N VAL A 97 -5.78 5.11 8.65
CA VAL A 97 -4.90 4.39 9.59
C VAL A 97 -5.57 4.29 10.94
N LYS A 98 -5.59 3.09 11.53
CA LYS A 98 -6.14 2.80 12.85
C LYS A 98 -5.08 2.10 13.70
N TYR A 99 -5.02 2.47 14.97
CA TYR A 99 -4.15 1.85 15.97
C TYR A 99 -5.03 1.11 16.97
N VAL A 100 -4.73 -0.16 17.22
CA VAL A 100 -5.45 -1.02 18.16
C VAL A 100 -4.47 -1.54 19.19
N ASP A 101 -4.79 -1.36 20.47
CA ASP A 101 -3.98 -1.87 21.57
C ASP A 101 -4.20 -3.38 21.68
N ALA A 102 -3.20 -4.15 21.26
CA ALA A 102 -3.32 -5.60 21.16
C ALA A 102 -3.60 -6.29 22.51
N ASP A 103 -3.18 -5.67 23.62
CA ASP A 103 -3.33 -6.19 24.98
C ASP A 103 -4.69 -5.83 25.59
N LYS A 104 -5.26 -4.68 25.22
CA LYS A 104 -6.60 -4.26 25.69
C LYS A 104 -7.72 -4.85 24.85
N ASP A 105 -7.56 -4.84 23.52
CA ASP A 105 -8.61 -5.20 22.56
C ASP A 105 -8.41 -6.63 22.02
N VAL A 106 -8.21 -7.59 22.92
CA VAL A 106 -7.87 -9.00 22.58
C VAL A 106 -8.87 -9.63 21.61
N MET A 107 -10.16 -9.31 21.74
CA MET A 107 -11.21 -9.84 20.86
C MET A 107 -11.05 -9.37 19.42
N VAL A 108 -10.74 -8.08 19.22
CA VAL A 108 -10.55 -7.49 17.88
C VAL A 108 -9.27 -8.05 17.25
N THR A 109 -8.20 -8.12 18.02
CA THR A 109 -6.90 -8.68 17.60
C THR A 109 -7.02 -10.13 17.14
N ARG A 110 -7.72 -10.98 17.91
CA ARG A 110 -7.95 -12.38 17.53
C ARG A 110 -8.85 -12.52 16.30
N ALA A 111 -9.91 -11.72 16.19
CA ALA A 111 -10.79 -11.73 15.01
C ALA A 111 -10.05 -11.27 13.73
N ALA A 112 -9.05 -10.40 13.88
CA ALA A 112 -8.17 -9.99 12.78
C ALA A 112 -7.15 -11.08 12.39
N GLY A 113 -6.99 -12.15 13.17
CA GLY A 113 -6.00 -13.21 12.93
C GLY A 113 -4.59 -12.88 13.44
N VAL A 114 -4.45 -11.77 14.17
CA VAL A 114 -3.16 -11.29 14.66
C VAL A 114 -2.70 -12.13 15.84
N LYS A 115 -1.51 -12.72 15.70
CA LYS A 115 -0.92 -13.62 16.71
C LYS A 115 0.14 -12.95 17.57
N ARG A 116 0.71 -11.84 17.12
CA ARG A 116 1.83 -11.15 17.77
C ARG A 116 1.64 -9.63 17.65
N PRO A 117 2.05 -8.85 18.67
CA PRO A 117 2.13 -7.40 18.56
C PRO A 117 3.09 -6.97 17.44
N GLY A 118 2.86 -5.79 16.88
CA GLY A 118 3.64 -5.25 15.77
C GLY A 118 3.15 -5.67 14.39
N THR A 119 1.93 -6.20 14.28
CA THR A 119 1.33 -6.63 13.01
C THR A 119 0.45 -5.53 12.43
N ALA A 120 0.58 -5.28 11.13
CA ALA A 120 -0.32 -4.41 10.38
C ALA A 120 -1.21 -5.24 9.44
N ILE A 121 -2.52 -4.95 9.44
CA ILE A 121 -3.48 -5.51 8.50
C ILE A 121 -3.93 -4.41 7.53
N VAL A 122 -3.82 -4.65 6.24
CA VAL A 122 -4.37 -3.80 5.19
C VAL A 122 -5.71 -4.39 4.76
N GLN A 123 -6.76 -3.57 4.70
CA GLN A 123 -8.08 -3.99 4.25
C GLN A 123 -8.58 -3.04 3.17
N ILE A 124 -8.94 -3.56 2.00
CA ILE A 124 -9.49 -2.82 0.88
C ILE A 124 -10.84 -3.43 0.52
N GLY A 125 -11.93 -2.73 0.87
CA GLY A 125 -13.26 -3.31 0.81
C GLY A 125 -13.44 -4.48 1.80
N ASP A 126 -13.77 -5.66 1.28
CA ASP A 126 -14.10 -6.85 2.10
C ASP A 126 -12.91 -7.77 2.36
N LYS A 127 -11.84 -7.63 1.59
CA LYS A 127 -10.65 -8.47 1.69
C LYS A 127 -9.62 -7.80 2.61
N LYS A 128 -8.90 -8.63 3.37
CA LYS A 128 -7.88 -8.21 4.34
C LYS A 128 -6.61 -9.01 4.15
N GLU A 129 -5.48 -8.34 4.23
CA GLU A 129 -4.15 -8.91 4.04
C GLU A 129 -3.22 -8.48 5.17
N GLU A 130 -2.51 -9.45 5.76
CA GLU A 130 -1.48 -9.17 6.76
C GLU A 130 -0.19 -8.69 6.08
N ALA A 131 0.35 -7.57 6.55
CA ALA A 131 1.65 -7.09 6.12
C ALA A 131 2.77 -7.90 6.80
N LYS A 132 3.77 -8.32 6.01
CA LYS A 132 4.92 -9.08 6.51
C LYS A 132 5.79 -8.27 7.49
N SER A 133 5.75 -6.95 7.37
CA SER A 133 6.51 -5.99 8.17
C SER A 133 5.86 -4.61 8.12
N VAL A 134 6.21 -3.75 9.09
CA VAL A 134 5.81 -2.33 9.14
C VAL A 134 6.75 -1.43 8.32
N THR A 135 7.32 -1.99 7.25
CA THR A 135 8.16 -1.25 6.30
C THR A 135 7.35 -0.94 5.05
N GLU A 136 7.84 -0.04 4.18
CA GLU A 136 7.19 0.22 2.90
C GLU A 136 6.95 -1.08 2.10
N GLU A 137 7.98 -1.93 2.01
CA GLU A 137 7.90 -3.20 1.30
C GLU A 137 6.76 -4.11 1.83
N GLY A 138 6.64 -4.21 3.16
CA GLY A 138 5.63 -5.05 3.80
C GLY A 138 4.21 -4.52 3.59
N ILE A 139 4.02 -3.21 3.79
CA ILE A 139 2.70 -2.55 3.68
C ILE A 139 2.28 -2.47 2.21
N THR A 140 3.11 -1.94 1.31
CA THR A 140 2.80 -1.88 -0.12
C THR A 140 2.58 -3.28 -0.70
N GLY A 141 3.37 -4.26 -0.25
CA GLY A 141 3.15 -5.65 -0.63
C GLY A 141 1.77 -6.18 -0.24
N ALA A 142 1.26 -5.82 0.94
CA ALA A 142 -0.10 -6.17 1.37
C ALA A 142 -1.17 -5.46 0.52
N PHE A 143 -0.99 -4.16 0.23
CA PHE A 143 -1.85 -3.44 -0.73
C PHE A 143 -1.94 -4.15 -2.08
N ILE A 144 -0.81 -4.60 -2.62
CA ILE A 144 -0.77 -5.29 -3.91
C ILE A 144 -1.52 -6.63 -3.84
N ARG A 145 -1.34 -7.43 -2.78
CA ARG A 145 -2.05 -8.70 -2.61
C ARG A 145 -3.56 -8.51 -2.43
N ASP A 146 -3.95 -7.45 -1.74
CA ASP A 146 -5.36 -7.16 -1.48
C ASP A 146 -6.05 -6.64 -2.76
N LEU A 147 -5.41 -5.70 -3.47
CA LEU A 147 -5.90 -5.18 -4.75
C LEU A 147 -5.92 -6.22 -5.88
N LYS A 148 -5.12 -7.27 -5.76
CA LYS A 148 -5.07 -8.32 -6.77
C LYS A 148 -6.32 -9.19 -6.66
N THR A 149 -7.36 -8.79 -7.38
CA THR A 149 -8.65 -9.49 -7.46
C THR A 149 -8.55 -10.83 -8.21
N THR A 150 -7.52 -11.02 -9.02
CA THR A 150 -7.32 -12.26 -9.79
C THR A 150 -6.45 -13.22 -8.99
N THR A 151 -7.09 -14.18 -8.33
CA THR A 151 -6.44 -15.43 -7.92
C THR A 151 -5.82 -16.05 -9.17
N ARG A 152 -4.50 -16.22 -9.18
CA ARG A 152 -3.84 -16.82 -10.32
C ARG A 152 -4.17 -18.30 -10.32
N THR A 153 -4.83 -18.78 -11.36
CA THR A 153 -5.21 -20.19 -11.47
C THR A 153 -4.12 -20.95 -12.22
N VAL A 154 -3.55 -21.96 -11.57
CA VAL A 154 -2.64 -22.93 -12.18
C VAL A 154 -3.47 -24.15 -12.57
N CYS A 155 -3.59 -24.40 -13.87
CA CYS A 155 -4.37 -25.50 -14.41
C CYS A 155 -3.44 -26.68 -14.72
N PHE A 156 -3.79 -27.87 -14.24
CA PHE A 156 -3.05 -29.11 -14.47
C PHE A 156 -3.80 -29.94 -15.50
N THR A 157 -3.12 -30.37 -16.56
CA THR A 157 -3.74 -31.24 -17.57
C THR A 157 -3.94 -32.65 -17.06
N THR A 158 -4.99 -33.28 -17.55
CA THR A 158 -5.36 -34.67 -17.25
C THR A 158 -5.83 -35.37 -18.51
N GLY A 159 -5.57 -36.66 -18.61
CA GLY A 159 -6.08 -37.54 -19.67
C GLY A 159 -5.02 -38.32 -20.43
N SER A 160 -3.75 -38.00 -20.23
CA SER A 160 -2.60 -38.60 -20.92
C SER A 160 -1.57 -39.18 -19.95
N GLY A 161 -2.03 -39.64 -18.78
CA GLY A 161 -1.20 -40.30 -17.76
C GLY A 161 -0.43 -39.34 -16.85
N GLU A 162 -0.81 -38.06 -16.81
CA GLU A 162 -0.15 -37.06 -15.96
C GLU A 162 -0.40 -37.31 -14.47
N HIS A 163 0.59 -36.91 -13.68
CA HIS A 163 0.50 -36.87 -12.24
C HIS A 163 -0.61 -35.90 -11.78
N GLN A 164 -1.50 -36.39 -10.93
CA GLN A 164 -2.67 -35.62 -10.50
C GLN A 164 -2.30 -34.65 -9.37
N ILE A 165 -2.81 -33.42 -9.47
CA ILE A 165 -2.60 -32.36 -8.48
C ILE A 165 -3.23 -32.67 -7.12
N ASP A 166 -4.26 -33.52 -7.11
CA ASP A 166 -4.96 -33.93 -5.90
C ASP A 166 -4.44 -35.25 -5.31
N ASP A 167 -3.49 -35.93 -5.97
CA ASP A 167 -2.94 -37.19 -5.50
C ASP A 167 -1.84 -36.99 -4.45
N ALA A 168 -1.96 -37.73 -3.35
CA ALA A 168 -1.06 -37.76 -2.20
C ALA A 168 0.01 -38.87 -2.27
N ASN A 169 -0.03 -39.71 -3.30
CA ASN A 169 0.98 -40.74 -3.53
C ASN A 169 2.36 -40.13 -3.85
N ARG A 170 3.40 -40.98 -3.82
CA ARG A 170 4.79 -40.60 -4.12
C ARG A 170 4.95 -39.88 -5.48
N ASP A 171 4.12 -40.26 -6.43
CA ASP A 171 4.13 -39.71 -7.79
C ASP A 171 3.02 -38.65 -7.98
N GLY A 172 2.34 -38.21 -6.92
CA GLY A 172 1.30 -37.18 -6.97
C GLY A 172 1.83 -35.77 -6.69
N TYR A 173 1.05 -34.74 -7.01
CA TYR A 173 1.44 -33.33 -6.84
C TYR A 173 0.70 -32.58 -5.72
N SER A 174 0.02 -33.27 -4.80
CA SER A 174 -0.66 -32.64 -3.66
C SER A 174 0.22 -31.71 -2.82
N GLN A 175 1.50 -32.03 -2.62
CA GLN A 175 2.42 -31.12 -1.91
C GLN A 175 2.64 -29.80 -2.67
N LEU A 176 2.71 -29.86 -4.00
CA LEU A 176 2.79 -28.68 -4.85
C LEU A 176 1.49 -27.86 -4.77
N ARG A 177 0.33 -28.52 -4.75
CA ARG A 177 -0.97 -27.86 -4.50
C ARG A 177 -0.95 -27.06 -3.20
N ASP A 178 -0.46 -27.67 -2.12
CA ASP A 178 -0.42 -27.04 -0.81
C ASP A 178 0.55 -25.85 -0.77
N LEU A 179 1.68 -25.93 -1.48
CA LEU A 179 2.61 -24.80 -1.63
C LEU A 179 2.00 -23.66 -2.46
N LEU A 180 1.36 -23.99 -3.59
CA LEU A 180 0.67 -23.02 -4.43
C LEU A 180 -0.47 -22.33 -3.66
N GLY A 181 -1.22 -23.07 -2.85
CA GLY A 181 -2.26 -22.51 -1.99
C GLY A 181 -1.73 -21.55 -0.92
N LYS A 182 -0.55 -21.83 -0.34
CA LYS A 182 0.12 -20.90 0.59
C LYS A 182 0.55 -19.59 -0.08
N ASP A 183 0.82 -19.63 -1.37
CA ASP A 183 1.16 -18.45 -2.19
C ASP A 183 -0.06 -17.83 -2.88
N GLU A 184 -1.28 -18.18 -2.44
CA GLU A 184 -2.56 -17.65 -2.95
C GLU A 184 -2.82 -17.97 -4.44
N TYR A 185 -2.28 -19.07 -4.94
CA TYR A 185 -2.65 -19.64 -6.23
C TYR A 185 -3.81 -20.62 -6.07
N SER A 186 -4.78 -20.56 -6.99
CA SER A 186 -5.80 -21.60 -7.11
C SER A 186 -5.28 -22.68 -8.05
N THR A 187 -5.48 -23.94 -7.70
CA THR A 187 -5.18 -25.07 -8.61
C THR A 187 -6.46 -25.65 -9.17
N ARG A 188 -6.43 -26.11 -10.41
CA ARG A 188 -7.56 -26.83 -11.03
C ARG A 188 -7.05 -27.91 -11.96
N SER A 189 -7.67 -29.09 -11.93
CA SER A 189 -7.47 -30.11 -12.96
C SER A 189 -8.37 -29.83 -14.16
N ILE A 190 -7.79 -29.85 -15.36
CA ILE A 190 -8.54 -29.70 -16.61
C ILE A 190 -8.26 -30.90 -17.53
N SER A 191 -9.27 -31.37 -18.25
CA SER A 191 -9.11 -32.43 -19.24
C SER A 191 -9.26 -31.86 -20.64
N LEU A 192 -8.16 -31.84 -21.40
CA LEU A 192 -8.16 -31.37 -22.78
C LEU A 192 -8.87 -32.35 -23.73
N LEU A 193 -9.05 -33.61 -23.30
CA LEU A 193 -9.82 -34.62 -24.03
C LEU A 193 -11.33 -34.35 -23.97
N GLN A 194 -11.82 -33.84 -22.84
CA GLN A 194 -13.25 -33.51 -22.68
C GLN A 194 -13.61 -32.19 -23.35
N LYS A 195 -12.69 -31.21 -23.29
CA LYS A 195 -12.83 -29.92 -23.95
C LYS A 195 -11.45 -29.49 -24.45
N ALA A 196 -11.26 -29.43 -25.77
CA ALA A 196 -10.02 -29.00 -26.40
C ALA A 196 -9.80 -27.47 -26.32
N GLU A 197 -9.97 -26.90 -25.13
CA GLU A 197 -9.80 -25.48 -24.86
C GLU A 197 -9.26 -25.30 -23.44
N VAL A 198 -8.20 -24.51 -23.30
CA VAL A 198 -7.72 -24.06 -22.00
C VAL A 198 -8.63 -22.93 -21.51
N PRO A 199 -9.29 -23.05 -20.35
CA PRO A 199 -10.14 -21.99 -19.82
C PRO A 199 -9.40 -20.65 -19.71
N GLY A 200 -10.06 -19.56 -20.10
CA GLY A 200 -9.46 -18.22 -20.08
C GLY A 200 -9.08 -17.69 -18.68
N ASP A 201 -9.56 -18.34 -17.62
CA ASP A 201 -9.17 -18.06 -16.23
C ASP A 201 -7.89 -18.81 -15.79
N CYS A 202 -7.38 -19.75 -16.60
CA CYS A 202 -6.08 -20.39 -16.38
C CYS A 202 -4.95 -19.41 -16.68
N THR A 203 -4.22 -18.99 -15.65
CA THR A 203 -3.05 -18.11 -15.79
C THR A 203 -1.82 -18.88 -16.26
N VAL A 204 -1.68 -20.14 -15.83
CA VAL A 204 -0.59 -21.05 -16.19
C VAL A 204 -1.18 -22.43 -16.44
N LEU A 205 -0.70 -23.12 -17.48
CA LEU A 205 -1.00 -24.52 -17.75
C LEU A 205 0.23 -25.38 -17.42
N VAL A 206 0.02 -26.45 -16.66
CA VAL A 206 1.05 -27.41 -16.26
C VAL A 206 0.73 -28.76 -16.89
N VAL A 207 1.68 -29.30 -17.64
CA VAL A 207 1.65 -30.64 -18.22
C VAL A 207 2.62 -31.52 -17.43
N GLY A 208 2.07 -32.31 -16.51
CA GLY A 208 2.81 -32.98 -15.45
C GLY A 208 3.19 -34.42 -15.76
N GLY A 209 4.23 -34.65 -16.56
CA GLY A 209 4.74 -36.00 -16.85
C GLY A 209 3.75 -36.88 -17.63
N PRO A 210 3.27 -36.47 -18.82
CA PRO A 210 2.38 -37.30 -19.63
C PRO A 210 3.10 -38.58 -20.07
N SER A 211 2.38 -39.70 -19.99
CA SER A 211 2.86 -41.02 -20.42
C SER A 211 2.21 -41.50 -21.72
N GLY A 212 1.31 -40.72 -22.31
CA GLY A 212 0.66 -40.99 -23.59
C GLY A 212 0.37 -39.71 -24.38
N ASP A 213 -0.05 -39.88 -25.64
CA ASP A 213 -0.41 -38.75 -26.50
C ASP A 213 -1.78 -38.17 -26.14
N TYR A 214 -1.95 -36.86 -26.36
CA TYR A 214 -3.26 -36.22 -26.34
C TYR A 214 -3.95 -36.50 -27.67
N GLN A 215 -4.96 -37.36 -27.66
CA GLN A 215 -5.78 -37.58 -28.85
C GLN A 215 -6.68 -36.37 -29.10
N GLN A 216 -6.77 -35.94 -30.35
CA GLN A 216 -7.72 -34.91 -30.74
C GLN A 216 -9.15 -35.46 -30.57
N PRO A 217 -10.08 -34.72 -29.96
CA PRO A 217 -11.48 -35.13 -29.89
C PRO A 217 -12.14 -35.20 -31.26
#